data_AF-A0A2E0VGR2-F1
#
_entry.id   AF-A0A2E0VGR2-F1
#
_cell.length_a   1.000
_cell.length_b   1.000
_cell.length_c   1.000
_cell.angle_alpha   90.00
_cell.angle_beta   90.00
_cell.angle_gamma   90.00
#
_symmetry.space_group_name_H-M   'P 1'
#
loop_
_entity.id
_entity.type
_entity.pdbx_description
1 polymer ?
#
loop_
_entity_poly.entity_id
_entity_poly.type
_entity_poly.pdbx_seq_one_letter_code
_entity_poly.pdbx_strand_id
1 'polypeptide(L)' 'MFVVMKMKYILGSLIISFGILVVGVVILISLNIKAPENVLEYLGWGYLLLSIASYPLARRLIRD' A
#
# COMPACT_ATOMS: atom_id res chain seq x y z
N MET A 1 -22.62 12.26 6.81
CA MET A 1 -21.34 13.00 6.60
C MET A 1 -20.13 12.24 7.16
N PHE A 2 -20.17 11.72 8.39
CA PHE A 2 -19.05 10.98 9.03
C PHE A 2 -18.60 9.69 8.31
N VAL A 3 -19.53 8.92 7.74
CA VAL A 3 -19.23 7.64 7.06
C VAL A 3 -18.48 7.86 5.74
N VAL A 4 -18.87 8.90 4.98
CA VAL A 4 -18.23 9.25 3.70
C VAL A 4 -16.77 9.66 3.91
N MET A 5 -16.48 10.42 4.98
CA MET A 5 -15.09 10.73 5.34
C MET A 5 -14.27 9.48 5.67
N LYS A 6 -14.83 8.52 6.43
CA LYS A 6 -14.16 7.24 6.72
C LYS A 6 -13.82 6.46 5.45
N MET A 7 -14.73 6.38 4.48
CA MET A 7 -14.47 5.69 3.21
C MET A 7 -13.34 6.34 2.40
N LYS A 8 -13.27 7.68 2.35
CA LYS A 8 -12.19 8.38 1.64
C LYS A 8 -10.80 8.05 2.21
N TYR A 9 -10.66 7.97 3.53
CA TYR A 9 -9.39 7.62 4.16
C TYR A 9 -8.97 6.16 3.93
N ILE A 10 -9.94 5.23 3.91
CA ILE A 10 -9.69 3.81 3.61
C ILE A 10 -9.26 3.63 2.15
N LEU A 11 -9.96 4.29 1.22
CA LEU A 11 -9.57 4.29 -0.19
C LEU A 11 -8.18 4.90 -0.40
N GLY A 12 -7.90 6.02 0.27
CA GLY A 12 -6.59 6.67 0.25
C GLY A 12 -5.47 5.77 0.74
N SER A 13 -5.66 5.06 1.87
CA SER A 13 -4.65 4.16 2.41
C SER A 13 -4.39 2.97 1.50
N LEU A 14 -5.45 2.39 0.91
CA LEU A 14 -5.35 1.30 -0.08
C LEU A 14 -4.54 1.72 -1.31
N ILE A 15 -4.81 2.90 -1.87
CA ILE A 15 -4.11 3.40 -3.06
C ILE A 15 -2.63 3.68 -2.73
N ILE A 16 -2.34 4.32 -1.58
CA ILE A 16 -0.97 4.61 -1.15
C ILE A 16 -0.18 3.31 -0.93
N SER A 17 -0.77 2.32 -0.24
CA SER A 17 -0.11 1.03 -0.03
C SER A 17 0.14 0.28 -1.34
N PHE A 18 -0.76 0.40 -2.32
CA PHE A 18 -0.57 -0.18 -3.64
C PHE A 18 0.59 0.50 -4.37
N GLY A 19 0.68 1.83 -4.31
CA GLY A 19 1.79 2.61 -4.87
C GLY A 19 3.14 2.21 -4.28
N ILE A 20 3.24 2.05 -2.96
CA ILE A 20 4.48 1.63 -2.29
C ILE A 20 4.92 0.24 -2.76
N LEU A 21 3.99 -0.69 -2.90
CA LEU A 21 4.30 -2.04 -3.40
C LEU A 21 4.72 -2.06 -4.85
N VAL A 22 4.06 -1.29 -5.71
CA VAL A 22 4.46 -1.15 -7.11
C VAL A 22 5.88 -0.61 -7.20
N VAL A 23 6.21 0.44 -6.43
CA VAL A 23 7.59 0.97 -6.37
C VAL A 23 8.58 -0.09 -5.89
N GLY A 24 8.24 -0.85 -4.84
CA GLY A 24 9.08 -1.94 -4.34
C GLY A 24 9.34 -3.02 -5.40
N VAL A 25 8.30 -3.45 -6.13
CA VAL A 25 8.42 -4.43 -7.21
C VAL A 25 9.28 -3.90 -8.36
N VAL A 26 9.08 -2.63 -8.76
CA VAL A 26 9.89 -1.99 -9.81
C VAL A 26 11.37 -1.93 -9.42
N ILE A 27 11.68 -1.63 -8.16
CA ILE A 27 13.05 -1.64 -7.64
C ILE A 27 13.64 -3.06 -7.68
N LEU A 28 12.88 -4.07 -7.23
CA LEU A 28 13.34 -5.47 -7.25
C LEU A 28 13.63 -5.97 -8.68
N ILE A 29 12.78 -5.60 -9.64
CA ILE A 29 12.99 -5.86 -11.07
C ILE A 29 14.25 -5.15 -11.56
N SER A 30 14.43 -3.88 -11.18
CA SER A 30 15.62 -3.08 -11.56
C SER A 30 16.92 -3.67 -11.02
N LEU A 31 16.87 -4.30 -9.84
CA LEU A 31 18.01 -4.96 -9.20
C LEU A 31 18.23 -6.42 -9.69
N ASN A 32 17.42 -6.92 -10.61
CA ASN A 32 17.50 -8.31 -11.12
C ASN A 32 17.44 -9.38 -10.01
N ILE A 33 16.82 -9.06 -8.87
CA ILE A 33 16.64 -10.01 -7.77
C ILE A 33 15.58 -11.01 -8.21
N LYS A 34 15.94 -12.30 -8.30
CA LYS A 34 14.98 -13.35 -8.60
C LYS A 34 13.90 -13.35 -7.53
N ALA A 35 12.68 -13.10 -7.98
CA ALA A 35 11.51 -13.07 -7.14
C ALA A 35 11.26 -14.51 -6.61
N PRO A 36 11.19 -14.74 -5.28
CA PRO A 36 10.97 -16.07 -4.72
C PRO A 36 9.64 -16.69 -5.18
N GLU A 37 9.51 -18.02 -5.15
CA GLU A 37 8.29 -18.71 -5.63
C GLU A 37 7.00 -18.23 -4.94
N ASN A 38 7.13 -17.71 -3.71
CA ASN A 38 6.03 -17.20 -2.90
C ASN A 38 5.83 -15.67 -3.00
N VAL A 39 6.31 -15.02 -4.05
CA VAL A 39 6.22 -13.55 -4.23
C VAL A 39 4.80 -13.02 -4.05
N LEU A 40 3.80 -13.71 -4.58
CA LEU A 40 2.40 -13.31 -4.45
C LEU A 40 1.93 -13.31 -3.00
N GLU A 41 2.38 -14.29 -2.21
CA GLU A 41 2.05 -14.39 -0.79
C GLU A 41 2.73 -13.27 0.01
N TYR A 42 4.02 -13.03 -0.24
CA TYR A 42 4.77 -11.94 0.41
C TYR A 42 4.28 -10.54 0.00
N LEU A 43 3.89 -10.35 -1.26
CA LEU A 43 3.29 -9.09 -1.72
C LEU A 43 1.92 -8.87 -1.08
N GLY A 44 1.11 -9.92 -0.91
CA GLY A 44 -0.18 -9.85 -0.22
C GLY A 44 -0.04 -9.49 1.25
N TRP A 45 0.87 -10.16 1.97
CA TRP A 45 1.19 -9.83 3.36
C TRP A 45 1.79 -8.42 3.51
N GLY A 46 2.71 -8.06 2.61
CA GLY A 46 3.27 -6.72 2.53
C GLY A 46 2.19 -5.67 2.27
N TYR A 47 1.20 -5.96 1.43
CA TYR A 47 0.10 -5.05 1.12
C TYR A 47 -0.80 -4.82 2.33
N LEU A 48 -1.16 -5.89 3.04
CA LEU A 48 -1.96 -5.77 4.26
C LEU A 48 -1.25 -4.95 5.34
N LEU A 49 0.04 -5.24 5.58
CA LEU A 49 0.84 -4.50 6.54
C LEU A 49 1.01 -3.02 6.15
N LEU A 50 1.32 -2.77 4.89
CA LEU A 50 1.47 -1.40 4.37
C LEU A 50 0.15 -0.64 4.36
N SER A 51 -0.98 -1.29 4.05
CA SER A 51 -2.31 -0.65 4.05
C SER A 51 -2.70 -0.18 5.45
N ILE A 52 -2.43 -1.00 6.48
CA ILE A 52 -2.66 -0.61 7.88
C ILE A 52 -1.68 0.49 8.30
N ALA A 53 -0.39 0.34 8.00
CA ALA A 53 0.64 1.33 8.35
C ALA A 53 0.44 2.68 7.63
N SER A 54 -0.14 2.66 6.42
CA SER A 54 -0.40 3.85 5.60
C SER A 54 -1.71 4.55 5.97
N TYR A 55 -2.56 3.95 6.83
CA TYR A 55 -3.79 4.58 7.31
C TYR A 55 -3.59 5.95 7.99
N PRO A 56 -2.64 6.14 8.94
CA PRO A 56 -2.36 7.45 9.51
C PRO A 56 -1.82 8.45 8.47
N LEU A 57 -1.05 7.97 7.48
CA LEU A 57 -0.52 8.77 6.37
C LEU A 57 -1.65 9.27 5.45
N ALA A 58 -2.55 8.38 5.04
CA ALA A 58 -3.74 8.72 4.25
C ALA A 58 -4.65 9.72 4.98
N ARG A 59 -4.82 9.53 6.30
CA ARG A 59 -5.58 10.46 7.13
C ARG A 59 -4.93 11.84 7.26
N ARG A 60 -3.61 11.95 7.15
CA ARG A 60 -2.90 13.24 7.11
C ARG A 60 -3.00 13.89 5.74
N LEU A 61 -2.85 13.12 4.66
CA LEU A 61 -2.89 13.60 3.27
C LEU A 61 -4.26 14.10 2.82
N ILE A 62 -5.35 13.47 3.29
CA ILE A 62 -6.73 13.79 2.89
C ILE A 62 -7.42 14.74 3.91
N ARG A 63 -6.67 15.25 4.91
CA ARG A 63 -7.23 16.13 5.93
C ARG A 63 -7.38 17.59 5.51
N ASP A 64 -6.91 17.93 4.30
CA ASP A 64 -7.19 19.19 3.62
C ASP A 64 -8.42 19.07 2.70
#